data_AF-N8YGP1-F1
#
_entry.id   AF-N8YGP1-F1
#
_cell.length_a   1.000
_cell.length_b   1.000
_cell.length_c   1.000
_cell.angle_alpha   90.00
_cell.angle_beta   90.00
_cell.angle_gamma   90.00
#
_symmetry.space_group_name_H-M   'P 1'
#
loop_
_entity.id
_entity.type
_entity.pdbx_description
1 polymer ?
#
loop_
_entity_poly.entity_id
_entity_poly.type
_entity_poly.pdbx_seq_one_letter_code
_entity_poly.pdbx_strand_id
1 'polypeptide(L)' 'MTNIHEDRNIIKSHGGATALALKLNYQVGRVQNWTVRGIPPAEKLKFPHLFLSEEQKLKMSNS' A
#
# COMPACT_ATOMS: atom_id res chain seq x y z
N MET A 1 7.55 7.03 -8.33
CA MET A 1 6.59 6.68 -9.40
C MET A 1 5.42 5.97 -8.76
N THR A 2 4.19 6.48 -8.93
CA THR A 2 2.97 5.81 -8.50
C THR A 2 2.54 4.86 -9.61
N ASN A 3 2.79 3.56 -9.44
CA ASN A 3 2.24 2.56 -10.34
C ASN A 3 0.94 2.02 -9.74
N ILE A 4 -0.20 2.54 -10.22
CA ILE A 4 -1.54 2.17 -9.74
C ILE A 4 -1.79 0.66 -9.93
N HIS A 5 -1.21 0.05 -10.96
CA HIS A 5 -1.36 -1.39 -11.20
C HIS A 5 -0.62 -2.21 -10.13
N GLU A 6 0.61 -1.83 -9.79
CA GLU A 6 1.37 -2.45 -8.69
C GLU A 6 0.65 -2.27 -7.35
N ASP A 7 0.17 -1.05 -7.06
CA ASP A 7 -0.58 -0.76 -5.83
C ASP A 7 -1.83 -1.63 -5.71
N ARG A 8 -2.56 -1.83 -6.81
CA ARG A 8 -3.71 -2.73 -6.84
C ARG A 8 -3.31 -4.17 -6.58
N ASN A 9 -2.18 -4.62 -7.13
CA ASN A 9 -1.69 -5.98 -6.91
C ASN A 9 -1.23 -6.20 -5.46
N ILE A 10 -0.62 -5.19 -4.84
CA ILE A 10 -0.31 -5.20 -3.40
C ILE A 10 -1.60 -5.31 -2.58
N ILE A 11 -2.63 -4.50 -2.89
CA ILE A 11 -3.92 -4.60 -2.20
C ILE A 11 -4.53 -6.00 -2.36
N LYS A 12 -4.45 -6.60 -3.56
CA LYS A 12 -4.93 -7.96 -3.81
C LYS A 12 -4.15 -9.02 -3.02
N SER A 13 -2.83 -8.91 -2.92
CA SER A 13 -2.00 -9.87 -2.17
C SER A 13 -2.26 -9.86 -0.66
N HIS A 14 -2.75 -8.74 -0.12
CA HIS A 14 -3.25 -8.64 1.27
C HIS A 14 -4.70 -9.14 1.45
N GLY A 15 -5.27 -9.85 0.47
CA GLY A 15 -6.65 -10.36 0.53
C GLY A 15 -7.70 -9.38 0.01
N GLY A 16 -7.29 -8.31 -0.69
CA GLY A 16 -8.17 -7.29 -1.25
C GLY A 16 -8.43 -6.12 -0.31
N ALA A 17 -9.19 -5.14 -0.81
CA ALA A 17 -9.39 -3.86 -0.13
C ALA A 17 -10.04 -3.99 1.25
N THR A 18 -11.00 -4.92 1.41
CA THR A 18 -11.68 -5.16 2.69
C THR A 18 -10.72 -5.73 3.74
N ALA A 19 -9.96 -6.78 3.39
CA ALA A 19 -9.02 -7.42 4.31
C ALA A 19 -7.89 -6.45 4.71
N LEU A 20 -7.35 -5.70 3.75
CA LEU A 20 -6.34 -4.70 4.04
C LEU A 20 -6.88 -3.55 4.90
N ALA A 21 -8.13 -3.10 4.68
CA ALA A 21 -8.75 -2.07 5.51
C ALA A 21 -8.89 -2.51 6.97
N LEU A 22 -9.30 -3.75 7.22
CA LEU A 22 -9.35 -4.33 8.57
C LEU A 22 -7.96 -4.35 9.22
N LYS A 23 -6.93 -4.79 8.48
CA LYS A 23 -5.54 -4.84 8.95
C LYS A 23 -4.99 -3.46 9.33
N LEU A 24 -5.40 -2.42 8.59
CA LEU A 24 -4.98 -1.03 8.81
C LEU A 24 -5.86 -0.28 9.81
N ASN A 25 -6.95 -0.90 10.28
CA ASN A 25 -8.02 -0.25 11.04
C ASN A 25 -8.59 1.00 10.32
N TYR A 26 -8.79 0.89 9.01
CA TYR A 26 -9.35 1.95 8.14
C TYR A 26 -10.74 1.58 7.63
N GLN A 27 -11.46 2.57 7.12
CA GLN A 27 -12.71 2.34 6.39
C GLN A 27 -12.45 1.63 5.05
N VAL A 28 -13.27 0.64 4.71
CA VAL A 28 -13.16 -0.14 3.46
C VAL A 28 -13.19 0.75 2.22
N GLY A 29 -14.11 1.74 2.18
CA GLY A 29 -14.22 2.69 1.07
C GLY A 29 -12.93 3.49 0.82
N ARG A 30 -12.19 3.81 1.89
CA ARG A 30 -10.88 4.48 1.78
C ARG A 30 -9.88 3.62 1.01
N VAL A 31 -9.78 2.34 1.36
CA VAL A 31 -8.84 1.40 0.71
C VAL A 31 -9.32 1.01 -0.69
N GLN A 32 -10.64 0.90 -0.91
CA GLN A 32 -11.19 0.71 -2.25
C GLN A 32 -10.79 1.85 -3.19
N ASN A 33 -10.81 3.11 -2.73
CA ASN A 33 -10.35 4.25 -3.53
C ASN A 33 -8.89 4.11 -3.97
N TRP A 34 -8.03 3.46 -3.19
CA TRP A 34 -6.63 3.23 -3.56
C TRP A 34 -6.48 2.25 -4.73
N THR A 35 -7.44 1.35 -4.94
CA THR A 35 -7.43 0.46 -6.11
C THR A 35 -7.63 1.19 -7.44
N VAL A 36 -8.12 2.43 -7.39
CA VAL A 36 -8.36 3.31 -8.55
C VAL A 36 -7.31 4.42 -8.60
N ARG A 37 -6.98 5.03 -7.46
CA ARG A 37 -6.13 6.23 -7.36
C ARG A 37 -4.66 5.93 -7.01
N GLY A 38 -4.33 4.70 -6.65
CA GLY A 38 -3.05 4.32 -6.06
C GLY A 38 -3.02 4.50 -4.53
N ILE A 39 -2.07 3.84 -3.88
CA ILE A 39 -1.85 3.96 -2.44
C ILE A 39 -1.10 5.29 -2.19
N PRO A 40 -1.59 6.17 -1.29
CA PRO A 40 -0.91 7.41 -0.98
C PRO A 40 0.53 7.17 -0.52
N PRO A 41 1.54 7.93 -0.99
CA PRO A 41 2.93 7.77 -0.58
C PRO A 41 3.12 7.80 0.95
N ALA A 42 2.40 8.69 1.64
CA ALA A 42 2.43 8.77 3.11
C ALA A 42 1.98 7.46 3.79
N GLU A 43 1.01 6.75 3.21
CA GLU A 43 0.56 5.44 3.74
C GLU A 43 1.62 4.36 3.50
N LYS A 44 2.33 4.40 2.36
CA LYS A 44 3.45 3.50 2.07
C LYS A 44 4.59 3.65 3.09
N LEU A 45 4.89 4.90 3.45
CA LEU A 45 5.89 5.23 4.46
C LEU A 45 5.44 4.88 5.88
N LYS A 46 4.15 5.02 6.18
CA LYS A 46 3.57 4.63 7.48
C LYS A 46 3.57 3.13 7.69
N PHE A 47 3.38 2.34 6.63
CA PHE A 47 3.35 0.89 6.69
C PHE A 47 4.32 0.25 5.68
N PRO A 48 5.63 0.45 5.85
CA PRO A 48 6.62 0.01 4.88
C PRO A 48 6.67 -1.52 4.77
N HIS A 49 6.31 -2.24 5.84
CA HIS A 49 6.22 -3.71 5.84
C HIS A 49 5.04 -4.25 5.02
N LEU A 50 4.04 -3.44 4.70
CA LEU A 50 2.91 -3.85 3.85
C LEU A 50 3.10 -3.46 2.39
N PHE A 51 3.81 -2.36 2.15
CA PHE A 51 3.77 -1.68 0.85
C PHE A 51 5.12 -1.58 0.15
N LEU A 52 6.24 -1.74 0.87
CA LEU A 52 7.57 -1.59 0.30
C LEU A 52 8.31 -2.93 0.24
N SER A 53 9.05 -3.16 -0.84
CA SER A 53 10.00 -4.26 -0.94
C SER A 53 11.26 -3.99 -0.11
N GLU A 54 12.05 -5.03 0.17
CA GLU A 54 13.32 -4.89 0.89
C GLU A 54 14.29 -3.95 0.15
N GLU A 55 14.31 -3.98 -1.18
CA GLU A 55 15.12 -3.06 -1.99
C GLU A 55 14.70 -1.60 -1.78
N GLN A 56 13.39 -1.34 -1.72
CA GLN A 56 12.86 0.02 -1.49
C GLN A 56 13.18 0.50 -0.08
N LYS A 57 13.12 -0.40 0.93
CA LYS A 57 13.52 -0.10 2.31
C LYS A 57 15.02 0.23 2.40
N LEU A 58 15.87 -0.56 1.73
CA LEU A 58 17.32 -0.35 1.71
C LEU A 58 17.73 0.98 1.04
N LYS A 59 17.04 1.38 -0.02
CA LYS A 59 17.27 2.70 -0.65
C LYS A 59 16.92 3.86 0.29
N MET A 60 15.90 3.69 1.14
CA MET A 60 15.51 4.70 2.13
C MET A 60 16.46 4.79 3.33
N SER A 61 17.15 3.70 3.71
CA SER A 61 18.10 3.72 4.83
C SER A 61 19.46 4.34 4.49
N ASN A 62 19.80 4.37 3.19
CA ASN A 62 21.10 4.85 2.70
C ASN A 62 21.03 6.27 2.11
N SER A 63 19.88 6.94 2.22
CA SER A 63 19.64 8.33 1.79
C SER A 63 19.40 9.22 3.01
#